data_AF-A0A2A4TAK1-F1
#
_entry.id   AF-A0A2A4TAK1-F1
#
_cell.length_a   1.000
_cell.length_b   1.000
_cell.length_c   1.000
_cell.angle_alpha   90.00
_cell.angle_beta   90.00
_cell.angle_gamma   90.00
#
_symmetry.space_group_name_H-M   'P 1'
#
loop_
_entity.id
_entity.type
_entity.pdbx_description
1 polymer ?
#
loop_
_entity_poly.entity_id
_entity_poly.type
_entity_poly.pdbx_seq_one_letter_code
_entity_poly.pdbx_strand_id
1 'polypeptide(L)'
;MFTEWTCVSVKEGPGMVPDDVQTALQMAACSLVMDQIGARHVSSTVCDAYIETERKTYVVGTKAGVLFKAQVNSNGGDYKVNFLIAESDLQSGATQLREALEEGDFTAFPGYSGVPELTEFLKTTGTARLQ
;
A
#
# COMPACT_ATOMS: atom_id res chain seq x y z
N MET A 1 -10.58 -5.28 -7.22
CA MET A 1 -10.92 -3.99 -6.57
C MET A 1 -11.09 -4.24 -5.08
N PHE A 2 -10.43 -3.47 -4.22
CA PHE A 2 -10.57 -3.60 -2.76
C PHE A 2 -11.98 -3.23 -2.34
N THR A 3 -12.65 -4.14 -1.65
CA THR A 3 -14.02 -3.93 -1.17
C THR A 3 -14.01 -3.29 0.22
N GLU A 4 -12.95 -3.51 1.00
CA GLU A 4 -12.82 -2.98 2.36
C GLU A 4 -11.39 -2.45 2.64
N TRP A 5 -11.21 -1.15 2.46
CA TRP A 5 -10.12 -0.39 3.09
C TRP A 5 -10.71 0.45 4.21
N THR A 6 -10.09 0.38 5.39
CA THR A 6 -10.55 1.14 6.56
C THR A 6 -9.40 1.95 7.14
N CYS A 7 -9.47 3.28 7.02
CA CYS A 7 -8.61 4.18 7.78
C CYS A 7 -8.95 4.04 9.27
N VAL A 8 -8.01 3.56 10.08
CA VAL A 8 -8.17 3.46 11.53
C VAL A 8 -7.82 4.78 12.19
N SER A 9 -6.72 5.41 11.77
CA SER A 9 -6.29 6.70 12.31
C SER A 9 -5.28 7.38 11.41
N VAL A 10 -5.34 8.71 11.31
CA VAL A 10 -4.24 9.56 10.82
C VAL A 10 -3.61 10.22 12.05
N LYS A 11 -2.39 9.85 12.39
CA LYS A 11 -1.62 10.39 13.54
C LYS A 11 -0.94 11.72 13.19
N GLU A 12 -0.58 11.90 11.93
CA GLU A 12 0.11 13.08 11.41
C GLU A 12 -0.26 13.23 9.93
N GLY A 13 -0.38 14.47 9.48
CA GLY A 13 -0.76 14.81 8.11
C GLY A 13 -2.16 15.44 7.98
N PRO A 14 -2.58 15.74 6.74
CA PRO A 14 -3.92 16.22 6.43
C PRO A 14 -5.00 15.30 7.01
N GLY A 15 -6.13 15.88 7.45
CA GLY A 15 -7.22 15.13 8.09
C GLY A 15 -7.90 14.07 7.23
N MET A 16 -7.50 13.94 5.96
CA MET A 16 -7.98 12.96 5.00
C MET A 16 -6.80 12.43 4.18
N VAL A 17 -6.75 11.11 3.99
CA VAL A 17 -5.79 10.48 3.08
C VAL A 17 -6.37 10.55 1.67
N PRO A 18 -5.69 11.17 0.70
CA PRO A 18 -6.20 11.26 -0.67
C PRO A 18 -6.16 9.90 -1.38
N ASP A 19 -7.01 9.72 -2.39
CA ASP A 19 -7.25 8.42 -3.06
C ASP A 19 -5.99 7.82 -3.69
N ASP A 20 -5.07 8.66 -4.17
CA ASP A 20 -3.76 8.27 -4.67
C ASP A 20 -2.91 7.63 -3.57
N VAL A 21 -2.78 8.29 -2.42
CA VAL A 21 -2.05 7.76 -1.25
C VAL A 21 -2.75 6.51 -0.72
N GLN A 22 -4.08 6.43 -0.74
CA GLN A 22 -4.79 5.20 -0.39
C GLN A 22 -4.42 4.04 -1.33
N THR A 23 -4.42 4.28 -2.64
CA THR A 23 -4.05 3.29 -3.67
C THR A 23 -2.61 2.81 -3.46
N ALA A 24 -1.70 3.74 -3.15
CA ALA A 24 -0.31 3.45 -2.80
C ALA A 24 -0.19 2.45 -1.66
N LEU A 25 -0.90 2.74 -0.57
CA LEU A 25 -0.85 1.97 0.67
C LEU A 25 -1.45 0.58 0.51
N GLN A 26 -2.49 0.45 -0.30
CA GLN A 26 -3.06 -0.85 -0.67
C GLN A 26 -2.05 -1.72 -1.43
N MET A 27 -1.34 -1.13 -2.39
CA MET A 27 -0.32 -1.86 -3.17
C MET A 27 0.90 -2.21 -2.34
N ALA A 28 1.35 -1.28 -1.50
CA ALA A 28 2.41 -1.50 -0.52
C ALA A 28 2.06 -2.68 0.41
N ALA A 29 0.82 -2.73 0.90
CA ALA A 29 0.31 -3.82 1.73
C ALA A 29 0.29 -5.16 0.97
N CYS A 30 -0.18 -5.18 -0.28
CA CYS A 30 -0.14 -6.36 -1.13
C CYS A 30 1.29 -6.85 -1.42
N SER A 31 2.23 -5.93 -1.66
CA SER A 31 3.65 -6.25 -1.84
C SER A 31 4.25 -6.91 -0.58
N LEU A 32 3.99 -6.36 0.61
CA LEU A 32 4.42 -6.98 1.88
C LEU A 32 3.90 -8.41 2.00
N VAL A 33 2.61 -8.63 1.71
CA VAL A 33 1.97 -9.95 1.77
C VAL A 33 2.62 -10.91 0.78
N MET A 34 2.75 -10.50 -0.49
CA MET A 34 3.39 -11.28 -1.56
C MET A 34 4.82 -11.68 -1.20
N ASP A 35 5.60 -10.75 -0.67
CA ASP A 35 7.02 -10.97 -0.37
C ASP A 35 7.28 -11.73 0.92
N GLN A 36 6.22 -12.02 1.67
CA GLN A 36 6.26 -12.66 2.98
C GLN A 36 7.08 -11.92 4.05
N ILE A 37 7.19 -10.58 3.94
CA ILE A 37 7.91 -9.71 4.88
C ILE A 37 6.96 -8.91 5.80
N GLY A 38 7.47 -8.46 6.95
CA GLY A 38 6.71 -7.70 7.96
C GLY A 38 6.87 -6.18 7.86
N ALA A 39 7.92 -5.68 7.22
CA ALA A 39 8.12 -4.25 7.03
C ALA A 39 8.95 -3.97 5.78
N ARG A 40 8.78 -2.78 5.22
CA ARG A 40 9.54 -2.30 4.07
C ARG A 40 9.71 -0.80 4.15
N HIS A 41 10.94 -0.37 3.91
CA HIS A 41 11.26 1.02 3.60
C HIS A 41 11.41 1.17 2.09
N VAL A 42 10.88 2.26 1.55
CA VAL A 42 10.96 2.59 0.14
C VAL A 42 11.28 4.08 0.04
N SER A 43 12.34 4.40 -0.70
CA SER A 43 12.79 5.76 -0.91
C SER A 43 12.92 6.01 -2.41
N SER A 44 12.35 7.10 -2.88
CA SER A 44 12.51 7.62 -4.24
C SER A 44 12.93 9.09 -4.18
N THR A 45 13.19 9.69 -5.35
CA THR A 45 13.53 11.12 -5.43
C THR A 45 12.38 12.05 -5.00
N VAL A 46 11.16 11.51 -4.89
CA VAL A 46 9.92 12.27 -4.71
C VAL A 46 9.17 11.90 -3.43
N CYS A 47 9.41 10.70 -2.89
CA CYS A 47 8.69 10.18 -1.74
C CYS A 47 9.59 9.26 -0.90
N ASP A 48 9.44 9.33 0.43
CA ASP A 48 10.05 8.40 1.37
C ASP A 48 8.97 7.75 2.22
N ALA A 49 8.78 6.44 2.07
CA ALA A 49 7.69 5.71 2.71
C ALA A 49 8.20 4.50 3.50
N TYR A 50 7.66 4.33 4.69
CA TYR A 50 7.84 3.15 5.52
C TYR A 50 6.49 2.52 5.79
N ILE A 51 6.34 1.23 5.48
CA ILE A 51 5.14 0.46 5.78
C ILE A 51 5.50 -0.79 6.57
N GLU A 52 4.72 -1.09 7.59
CA GLU A 52 4.89 -2.28 8.41
C GLU A 52 3.55 -2.95 8.77
N THR A 53 3.62 -4.25 9.01
CA THR A 53 2.53 -5.09 9.49
C THR A 53 3.07 -6.22 10.37
N GLU A 54 2.34 -6.52 11.44
CA GLU A 54 2.60 -7.72 12.25
C GLU A 54 1.92 -8.97 11.69
N ARG A 55 1.22 -8.86 10.53
CA ARG A 55 0.43 -9.95 9.90
C ARG A 55 -0.61 -10.59 10.80
N LYS A 56 -0.99 -9.90 11.87
CA LYS A 56 -2.09 -10.30 12.74
C LYS A 56 -3.37 -9.71 12.21
N THR A 57 -4.44 -10.49 12.31
CA THR A 57 -5.79 -9.99 12.06
C THR A 57 -6.25 -9.23 13.29
N TYR A 58 -6.70 -8.00 13.08
CA TYR A 58 -7.28 -7.12 14.09
C TYR A 58 -8.75 -6.88 13.77
N VAL A 59 -9.53 -6.63 14.81
CA VAL A 59 -10.94 -6.27 14.71
C VAL A 59 -11.14 -4.87 15.27
N VAL A 60 -11.67 -3.96 14.46
CA VAL A 60 -12.00 -2.58 14.83
C VAL A 60 -13.45 -2.31 14.48
N GLY A 61 -14.30 -2.18 15.51
CA GLY A 61 -15.74 -2.10 15.34
C GLY A 61 -16.28 -3.39 14.71
N THR A 62 -16.92 -3.27 13.54
CA THR A 62 -17.45 -4.41 12.76
C THR A 62 -16.49 -4.89 11.67
N LYS A 63 -15.32 -4.26 11.52
CA LYS A 63 -14.34 -4.58 10.48
C LYS A 63 -13.23 -5.46 11.02
N ALA A 64 -12.83 -6.47 10.26
CA ALA A 64 -11.72 -7.36 10.56
C ALA A 64 -10.72 -7.36 9.40
N GLY A 65 -9.44 -7.28 9.69
CA GLY A 65 -8.41 -7.24 8.65
C GLY A 65 -7.00 -7.22 9.21
N VAL A 66 -6.02 -7.26 8.32
CA VAL A 66 -4.61 -7.10 8.70
C VAL A 66 -4.34 -5.62 8.91
N LEU A 67 -3.73 -5.29 10.05
CA LEU A 67 -3.36 -3.91 10.38
C LEU A 67 -2.02 -3.56 9.74
N PHE A 68 -2.00 -2.39 9.12
CA PHE A 68 -0.81 -1.77 8.58
C PHE A 68 -0.59 -0.42 9.25
N LYS A 69 0.68 -0.09 9.44
CA LYS A 69 1.12 1.24 9.81
C LYS A 69 1.99 1.75 8.68
N ALA A 70 1.72 2.96 8.23
CA ALA A 70 2.51 3.59 7.20
C ALA A 70 2.89 5.01 7.58
N GLN A 71 4.14 5.36 7.29
CA GLN A 71 4.62 6.71 7.23
C GLN A 71 4.96 7.02 5.77
N VAL A 72 4.43 8.12 5.24
CA VAL A 72 4.67 8.56 3.86
C VAL A 72 5.10 10.02 3.94
N ASN A 73 6.35 10.29 3.55
CA ASN A 73 6.87 11.64 3.41
C ASN A 73 6.81 11.99 1.93
N SER A 74 6.06 13.03 1.57
CA SER A 74 5.86 13.42 0.17
C SER A 74 5.84 14.94 0.04
N ASN A 75 6.08 15.44 -1.18
CA ASN A 75 5.95 16.87 -1.47
C ASN A 75 4.53 17.42 -1.21
N GLY A 76 3.52 16.55 -1.18
CA GLY A 76 2.12 16.89 -0.87
C GLY A 76 1.77 16.86 0.62
N GLY A 77 2.72 16.53 1.49
CA GLY A 77 2.56 16.44 2.94
C GLY A 77 2.97 15.08 3.51
N ASP A 78 3.35 15.10 4.78
CA ASP A 78 3.74 13.90 5.52
C ASP A 78 2.51 13.26 6.17
N TYR A 79 2.36 11.95 6.01
CA TYR A 79 1.27 11.16 6.57
C TYR A 79 1.82 10.10 7.52
N LYS A 80 1.20 9.95 8.69
CA LYS A 80 1.33 8.75 9.54
C LYS A 80 -0.03 8.13 9.72
N VAL A 81 -0.30 7.04 9.00
CA VAL A 81 -1.62 6.42 8.91
C VAL A 81 -1.58 4.97 9.37
N ASN A 82 -2.62 4.59 10.11
CA ASN A 82 -2.93 3.19 10.38
C ASN A 82 -4.17 2.82 9.59
N PHE A 83 -4.13 1.68 8.90
CA PHE A 83 -5.26 1.22 8.11
C PHE A 83 -5.40 -0.31 8.19
N LEU A 84 -6.63 -0.77 7.97
CA LEU A 84 -6.99 -2.19 7.90
C LEU A 84 -7.38 -2.54 6.48
N ILE A 85 -6.95 -3.71 6.03
CA ILE A 85 -7.43 -4.35 4.81
C ILE A 85 -7.88 -5.77 5.14
N ALA A 86 -9.05 -6.15 4.65
CA ALA A 86 -9.54 -7.52 4.78
C ALA A 86 -8.53 -8.53 4.18
N GLU A 87 -8.39 -9.69 4.82
CA GLU A 87 -7.40 -10.69 4.38
C GLU A 87 -7.70 -11.22 2.97
N SER A 88 -8.98 -11.38 2.62
CA SER A 88 -9.42 -11.77 1.27
C SER A 88 -9.02 -10.73 0.21
N ASP A 89 -9.15 -9.44 0.53
CA ASP A 89 -8.79 -8.35 -0.36
C ASP A 89 -7.26 -8.28 -0.54
N LEU A 90 -6.49 -8.52 0.53
CA LEU A 90 -5.03 -8.60 0.44
C LEU A 90 -4.55 -9.75 -0.44
N GLN A 91 -5.15 -10.93 -0.29
CA GLN A 91 -4.80 -12.11 -1.09
C GLN A 91 -5.15 -11.89 -2.57
N SER A 92 -6.36 -11.38 -2.85
CA SER A 92 -6.79 -11.08 -4.22
C SER A 92 -5.93 -9.97 -4.85
N GLY A 93 -5.67 -8.90 -4.10
CA GLY A 93 -4.83 -7.78 -4.56
C GLY A 93 -3.37 -8.18 -4.76
N ALA A 94 -2.81 -9.08 -3.93
CA ALA A 94 -1.45 -9.58 -4.11
C ALA A 94 -1.30 -10.44 -5.38
N THR A 95 -2.33 -11.22 -5.73
CA THR A 95 -2.36 -11.98 -6.98
C THR A 95 -2.43 -11.02 -8.19
N GLN A 96 -3.34 -10.05 -8.18
CA GLN A 96 -3.46 -9.05 -9.26
C GLN A 96 -2.18 -8.22 -9.42
N LEU A 97 -1.53 -7.84 -8.31
CA LEU A 97 -0.27 -7.10 -8.35
C LEU A 97 0.86 -7.94 -8.96
N ARG A 98 0.89 -9.24 -8.69
CA ARG A 98 1.88 -10.15 -9.29
C ARG A 98 1.70 -10.21 -10.81
N GLU A 99 0.47 -10.42 -11.27
CA GLU A 99 0.13 -10.45 -12.71
C GLU A 99 0.52 -9.13 -13.39
N ALA A 100 0.17 -7.99 -12.78
CA ALA A 100 0.52 -6.66 -13.28
C ALA A 100 2.04 -6.42 -13.38
N LEU A 101 2.82 -6.92 -12.41
CA LEU A 101 4.28 -6.82 -12.43
C LEU A 101 4.91 -7.70 -13.53
N GLU A 102 4.33 -8.87 -13.79
CA GLU A 102 4.79 -9.80 -14.83
C GLU A 102 4.47 -9.28 -16.24
N GLU A 103 3.27 -8.72 -16.43
CA GLU A 103 2.80 -8.21 -17.72
C GLU A 103 3.24 -6.76 -17.99
N GLY A 104 3.65 -6.03 -16.95
CA GLY A 104 3.93 -4.61 -17.02
C GLY A 104 2.69 -3.73 -17.20
N ASP A 105 1.49 -4.28 -16.98
CA ASP A 105 0.20 -3.60 -17.12
C ASP A 105 -0.46 -3.38 -15.75
N PHE A 106 -0.72 -2.11 -15.41
CA PHE A 106 -1.32 -1.71 -14.14
C PHE A 106 -2.74 -1.15 -14.30
N THR A 107 -3.39 -1.37 -15.44
CA THR A 107 -4.75 -0.86 -15.73
C THR A 107 -5.81 -1.34 -14.73
N ALA A 108 -5.59 -2.49 -14.08
CA ALA A 108 -6.44 -3.00 -13.00
C ALA A 108 -6.43 -2.11 -11.74
N PHE A 109 -5.50 -1.16 -11.65
CA PHE A 109 -5.34 -0.21 -10.55
C PHE A 109 -5.56 1.22 -11.06
N PRO A 110 -6.82 1.66 -11.27
CA PRO A 110 -7.12 2.92 -11.94
C PRO A 110 -6.59 4.19 -11.23
N GLY A 111 -6.26 4.12 -9.94
CA GLY A 111 -5.57 5.20 -9.21
C GLY A 111 -4.07 5.34 -9.55
N TYR A 112 -3.51 4.45 -10.36
CA TYR A 112 -2.08 4.35 -10.64
C TYR A 112 -1.61 5.22 -11.82
N SER A 113 -2.44 5.40 -12.85
CA SER A 113 -2.09 6.17 -14.05
C SER A 113 -1.94 7.67 -13.82
N GLY A 114 -2.35 8.17 -12.65
CA GLY A 114 -2.31 9.58 -12.27
C GLY A 114 -1.14 9.98 -11.35
N VAL A 115 -0.32 9.04 -10.87
CA VAL A 115 0.63 9.31 -9.78
C VAL A 115 2.00 8.71 -10.11
N PRO A 116 2.87 9.44 -10.83
CA PRO A 116 4.20 9.00 -11.21
C PRO A 116 5.03 8.46 -10.03
N GLU A 117 4.86 9.04 -8.85
CA GLU A 117 5.55 8.69 -7.61
C GLU A 117 5.22 7.27 -7.12
N LEU A 118 3.99 6.81 -7.35
CA LEU A 118 3.54 5.45 -7.01
C LEU A 118 4.05 4.41 -7.99
N THR A 119 4.24 4.83 -9.24
CA THR A 119 4.84 3.98 -10.26
C THR A 119 6.30 3.69 -9.95
N GLU A 120 7.04 4.68 -9.48
CA GLU A 120 8.44 4.51 -9.05
C GLU A 120 8.53 3.69 -7.75
N PHE A 121 7.62 3.91 -6.80
CA PHE A 121 7.45 3.10 -5.59
C PHE A 121 7.26 1.61 -5.90
N LEU A 122 6.39 1.24 -6.86
CA LEU A 122 6.17 -0.16 -7.23
C LEU A 122 7.28 -0.75 -8.11
N LYS A 123 7.88 0.06 -9.00
CA LYS A 123 9.01 -0.41 -9.81
C LYS A 123 10.22 -0.75 -8.96
N THR A 124 10.63 0.13 -8.04
CA THR A 124 11.77 -0.13 -7.14
C THR A 124 11.52 -1.34 -6.21
N THR A 125 10.26 -1.58 -5.84
CA THR A 125 9.90 -2.71 -4.97
C THR A 125 9.70 -4.04 -5.71
N GLY A 126 9.20 -4.02 -6.94
CA GLY A 126 9.01 -5.20 -7.80
C GLY A 126 10.26 -5.63 -8.57
N THR A 127 11.10 -4.68 -9.02
CA THR A 127 12.33 -5.02 -9.77
C THR A 127 13.47 -5.52 -8.89
N ALA A 128 13.49 -5.23 -7.59
CA ALA A 128 14.50 -5.73 -6.65
C ALA A 128 14.54 -7.28 -6.51
N ARG A 129 13.61 -8.00 -7.14
CA ARG A 129 13.52 -9.48 -7.14
C ARG A 129 13.65 -10.14 -8.51
N LEU A 130 13.77 -9.39 -9.61
CA LEU A 130 13.90 -9.97 -10.96
C LEU A 130 15.35 -10.04 -11.47
N GLN A 131 16.35 -9.98 -10.58
CA GLN A 131 17.76 -10.19 -10.90
C GLN A 131 18.35 -11.35 -10.11
#